data_AF-A0A537V2W4-F1
#
_entry.id   AF-A0A537V2W4-F1
#
_cell.length_a   1.000
_cell.length_b   1.000
_cell.length_c   1.000
_cell.angle_alpha   90.00
_cell.angle_beta   90.00
_cell.angle_gamma   90.00
#
_symmetry.space_group_name_H-M   'P 1'
#
loop_
_entity.id
_entity.type
_entity.pdbx_description
1 polymer ?
#
loop_
_entity_poly.entity_id
_entity_poly.type
_entity_poly.pdbx_seq_one_letter_code
_entity_poly.pdbx_strand_id
1 'polypeptide(L)'
;MTELSRRTLLASTVAATAVAVAPLATGRSGHAAAPPAGTQAPGWYRYKVGSFEITVVTDGVNRFKLPDNLVSNAKREDVIAALAAARLPSDIFVTPYNPIVVNTGQRLVVIDTGLGEAGFNATKGVNGQFLTNLAAAGIDAKAVDAVIISHYHG
;
A
#
# COMPACT_ATOMS: atom_id res chain seq x y z
N MET A 1 62.40 -14.88 16.76
CA MET A 1 61.12 -14.42 16.21
C MET A 1 60.40 -15.64 15.67
N THR A 2 59.37 -16.11 16.37
CA THR A 2 58.55 -17.24 15.93
C THR A 2 57.40 -16.69 15.08
N GLU A 3 57.45 -16.95 13.78
CA GLU A 3 56.42 -16.59 12.79
C GLU A 3 55.14 -17.41 13.04
N LEU A 4 54.10 -16.78 13.55
CA LEU A 4 52.76 -17.36 13.69
C LEU A 4 51.99 -17.15 12.38
N SER A 5 51.89 -18.21 11.57
CA SER A 5 51.09 -18.18 10.34
C SER A 5 49.59 -18.36 10.63
N ARG A 6 48.74 -17.67 9.86
CA ARG A 6 47.27 -17.74 9.92
C ARG A 6 46.72 -19.17 9.84
N ARG A 7 47.46 -20.10 9.23
CA ARG A 7 47.12 -21.54 9.16
C ARG A 7 47.17 -22.23 10.52
N THR A 8 48.04 -21.81 11.42
CA THR A 8 48.19 -22.42 12.74
C THR A 8 47.08 -21.98 13.70
N LEU A 9 46.51 -20.79 13.50
CA LEU A 9 45.40 -20.27 14.30
C LEU A 9 44.05 -20.94 13.96
N LEU A 10 43.88 -21.35 12.69
CA LEU A 10 42.66 -22.04 12.23
C LEU A 10 42.65 -23.55 12.55
N ALA A 11 43.82 -24.13 12.85
CA ALA A 11 43.92 -25.56 13.17
C ALA A 11 43.62 -25.87 14.65
N SER A 12 43.64 -24.87 15.53
CA SER A 12 43.51 -25.07 16.98
C SER A 12 42.09 -24.97 17.55
N THR A 13 41.06 -24.64 16.75
CA THR A 13 39.67 -24.51 17.26
C THR A 13 38.80 -25.76 17.11
N VAL A 14 39.34 -26.88 16.61
CA VAL A 14 38.54 -28.11 16.39
C VAL A 14 38.59 -29.08 17.59
N ALA A 15 39.43 -28.85 18.60
CA ALA A 15 39.75 -29.88 19.60
C ALA A 15 39.30 -29.60 21.05
N ALA A 16 38.42 -28.63 21.31
CA ALA A 16 37.91 -28.41 22.67
C ALA A 16 36.48 -27.87 22.68
N THR A 17 35.50 -28.74 22.42
CA THR A 17 34.24 -28.87 23.18
C THR A 17 33.39 -29.98 22.56
N ALA A 18 33.75 -31.22 22.91
CA ALA A 18 32.78 -32.31 22.90
C ALA A 18 31.83 -32.12 24.09
N VAL A 19 30.75 -31.36 23.93
CA VAL A 19 29.58 -31.42 24.81
C VAL A 19 28.33 -31.39 23.94
N ALA A 20 27.69 -32.56 23.86
CA ALA A 20 26.32 -32.79 23.41
C ALA A 20 25.95 -32.28 22.00
N VAL A 21 26.25 -33.07 20.97
CA VAL A 21 25.40 -33.10 19.77
C VAL A 21 24.10 -33.80 20.16
N ALA A 22 23.20 -33.08 20.82
CA ALA A 22 21.80 -33.47 20.92
C ALA A 22 21.24 -33.53 19.49
N PRO A 23 20.42 -34.54 19.14
CA PRO A 23 19.73 -34.51 17.87
C PRO A 23 18.65 -33.40 17.95
N LEU A 24 19.02 -32.16 17.62
CA LEU A 24 18.05 -31.15 17.18
C LEU A 24 17.58 -31.49 15.75
N ALA A 25 17.12 -32.72 15.59
CA ALA A 25 16.32 -33.16 14.46
C ALA A 25 15.03 -33.77 15.00
N THR A 26 14.46 -33.17 16.05
CA THR A 26 13.01 -33.18 16.14
C THR A 26 12.54 -32.26 15.03
N GLY A 27 12.25 -32.87 13.89
CA GLY A 27 11.48 -32.25 12.83
C GLY A 27 10.17 -31.78 13.43
N ARG A 28 10.17 -30.55 13.97
CA ARG A 28 8.97 -29.75 13.99
C ARG A 28 8.68 -29.56 12.51
N SER A 29 7.83 -30.42 11.99
CA SER A 29 6.95 -30.09 10.88
C SER A 29 6.20 -28.84 11.31
N GLY A 30 6.85 -27.68 11.20
CA GLY A 30 6.23 -26.40 11.36
C GLY A 30 5.11 -26.40 10.34
N HIS A 31 3.88 -26.52 10.83
CA HIS A 31 2.72 -26.33 10.00
C HIS A 31 2.72 -24.85 9.63
N ALA A 32 3.45 -24.52 8.56
CA ALA A 32 3.54 -23.19 7.99
C ALA A 32 2.24 -22.83 7.25
N ALA A 33 1.10 -23.24 7.81
CA ALA A 33 -0.21 -22.85 7.34
C ALA A 33 -0.61 -21.60 8.12
N ALA A 34 -0.18 -20.43 7.65
CA ALA A 34 -0.73 -19.18 8.12
C ALA A 34 -2.25 -19.15 7.79
N PRO A 35 -3.11 -18.73 8.73
CA PRO A 35 -4.53 -18.59 8.44
C PRO A 35 -4.75 -17.56 7.33
N PRO A 36 -5.80 -17.70 6.50
CA PRO A 36 -6.17 -16.67 5.54
C PRO A 36 -6.36 -15.32 6.23
N ALA A 37 -5.72 -14.27 5.71
CA ALA A 37 -5.76 -12.94 6.34
C ALA A 37 -7.18 -12.35 6.40
N GLY A 38 -8.06 -12.73 5.48
CA GLY A 38 -9.47 -12.32 5.47
C GLY A 38 -9.72 -10.83 5.22
N THR A 39 -8.66 -10.06 4.93
CA THR A 39 -8.70 -8.62 4.73
C THR A 39 -8.06 -8.23 3.40
N GLN A 40 -8.47 -7.08 2.88
CA GLN A 40 -7.83 -6.49 1.71
C GLN A 40 -6.41 -6.01 2.08
N ALA A 41 -5.48 -6.09 1.13
CA ALA A 41 -4.16 -5.51 1.28
C ALA A 41 -4.24 -3.97 1.42
N PRO A 42 -3.26 -3.31 2.07
CA PRO A 42 -3.19 -1.87 2.09
C PRO A 42 -3.22 -1.26 0.69
N GLY A 43 -4.00 -0.20 0.52
CA GLY A 43 -4.29 0.40 -0.77
C GLY A 43 -3.28 1.48 -1.16
N TRP A 44 -2.11 1.09 -1.63
CA TRP A 44 -1.17 2.01 -2.23
C TRP A 44 -0.39 1.37 -3.37
N TYR A 45 0.10 2.19 -4.30
CA TYR A 45 0.90 1.75 -5.43
C TYR A 45 2.05 2.72 -5.68
N ARG A 46 3.28 2.20 -5.73
CA ARG A 46 4.51 2.99 -5.84
C ARG A 46 5.22 2.76 -7.16
N TYR A 47 5.65 3.84 -7.78
CA TYR A 47 6.38 3.83 -9.04
C TYR A 47 7.29 5.06 -9.14
N LYS A 48 8.08 5.15 -10.22
CA LYS A 48 8.97 6.31 -10.46
C LYS A 48 8.53 7.11 -11.68
N VAL A 49 8.76 8.41 -11.61
CA VAL A 49 8.72 9.34 -12.74
C VAL A 49 10.04 10.11 -12.76
N GLY A 50 10.95 9.75 -13.66
CA GLY A 50 12.33 10.26 -13.62
C GLY A 50 13.00 9.92 -12.29
N SER A 51 13.48 10.94 -11.57
CA SER A 51 14.09 10.80 -10.24
C SER A 51 13.06 10.78 -9.09
N PHE A 52 11.79 11.10 -9.35
CA PHE A 52 10.77 11.18 -8.30
C PHE A 52 10.18 9.81 -8.01
N GLU A 53 9.93 9.55 -6.73
CA GLU A 53 9.12 8.41 -6.29
C GLU A 53 7.69 8.89 -6.07
N ILE A 54 6.76 8.22 -6.75
CA ILE A 54 5.32 8.50 -6.68
C ILE A 54 4.66 7.36 -5.91
N THR A 55 3.85 7.71 -4.92
CA THR A 55 2.98 6.76 -4.22
C THR A 55 1.54 7.21 -4.36
N VAL A 56 0.74 6.50 -5.13
CA VAL A 56 -0.72 6.67 -5.15
C VAL A 56 -1.27 5.96 -3.92
N VAL A 57 -2.02 6.67 -3.08
CA VAL A 57 -2.54 6.15 -1.82
C VAL A 57 -4.06 6.26 -1.88
N THR A 58 -4.77 5.15 -1.99
CA THR A 58 -6.23 5.21 -2.12
C THR A 58 -6.87 5.66 -0.82
N ASP A 59 -7.85 6.56 -0.93
CA ASP A 59 -8.73 6.92 0.18
C ASP A 59 -9.95 5.98 0.26
N GLY A 60 -10.15 5.12 -0.73
CA GLY A 60 -11.28 4.22 -0.84
C GLY A 60 -11.97 4.32 -2.19
N VAL A 61 -13.11 3.63 -2.31
CA VAL A 61 -13.93 3.64 -3.51
C VAL A 61 -15.41 3.74 -3.16
N ASN A 62 -16.07 4.78 -3.66
CA ASN A 62 -17.50 4.90 -3.54
C ASN A 62 -18.22 4.13 -4.65
N ARG A 63 -19.36 3.54 -4.31
CA ARG A 63 -20.21 2.77 -5.23
C ARG A 63 -21.66 3.09 -4.95
N PHE A 64 -22.35 3.64 -5.94
CA PHE A 64 -23.75 4.02 -5.79
C PHE A 64 -24.51 3.87 -7.10
N LYS A 65 -25.85 3.83 -7.02
CA LYS A 65 -26.72 3.74 -8.19
C LYS A 65 -26.41 4.92 -9.12
N LEU A 66 -26.14 4.61 -10.39
CA LEU A 66 -25.86 5.58 -11.43
C LEU A 66 -27.01 6.61 -11.53
N PRO A 67 -26.80 7.88 -11.15
CA PRO A 67 -27.81 8.92 -11.29
C PRO A 67 -28.07 9.21 -12.78
N ASP A 68 -29.32 9.47 -13.14
CA ASP A 68 -29.70 9.72 -14.53
C ASP A 68 -29.07 10.98 -15.12
N ASN A 69 -28.71 11.94 -14.27
CA ASN A 69 -28.10 13.22 -14.63
C ASN A 69 -26.59 13.29 -14.35
N LEU A 70 -25.93 12.17 -14.02
CA LEU A 70 -24.50 12.18 -13.74
C LEU A 70 -23.67 12.64 -14.94
N VAL A 71 -24.05 12.19 -16.14
CA VAL A 71 -23.47 12.63 -17.42
C VAL A 71 -24.53 13.45 -18.14
N SER A 72 -24.58 14.74 -17.82
CA SER A 72 -25.65 15.64 -18.25
C SER A 72 -25.63 16.02 -19.74
N ASN A 73 -24.52 15.76 -20.43
CA ASN A 73 -24.30 16.10 -21.83
C ASN A 73 -24.39 14.89 -22.78
N ALA A 74 -24.90 13.75 -22.32
CA ALA A 74 -25.09 12.54 -23.13
C ALA A 74 -26.44 11.88 -22.84
N LYS A 75 -26.93 11.07 -23.78
CA LYS A 75 -28.13 10.26 -23.54
C LYS A 75 -27.83 9.10 -22.61
N ARG A 76 -28.82 8.66 -21.83
CA ARG A 76 -28.69 7.58 -20.84
C ARG A 76 -28.22 6.28 -21.49
N GLU A 77 -28.71 5.99 -22.68
CA GLU A 77 -28.42 4.78 -23.45
C GLU A 77 -26.96 4.73 -23.89
N ASP A 78 -26.40 5.88 -24.31
CA ASP A 78 -25.00 6.00 -24.70
C ASP A 78 -24.07 5.78 -23.51
N VAL A 79 -24.44 6.30 -22.32
CA VAL A 79 -23.70 6.07 -21.07
C VAL A 79 -23.70 4.59 -20.68
N ILE A 80 -24.86 3.93 -20.76
CA ILE A 80 -24.99 2.50 -20.46
C ILE A 80 -24.16 1.66 -21.44
N ALA A 81 -24.21 1.98 -22.73
CA ALA A 81 -23.43 1.29 -23.75
C ALA A 81 -21.92 1.45 -23.51
N ALA A 82 -21.46 2.65 -23.12
CA ALA A 82 -20.05 2.90 -22.78
C ALA A 82 -19.59 2.10 -21.55
N LEU A 83 -20.42 2.04 -20.49
CA LEU A 83 -20.13 1.21 -19.30
C LEU A 83 -20.04 -0.27 -19.67
N ALA A 84 -20.99 -0.78 -20.46
CA ALA A 84 -20.99 -2.17 -20.91
C ALA A 84 -19.75 -2.50 -21.76
N ALA A 85 -19.36 -1.60 -22.69
CA ALA A 85 -18.15 -1.74 -23.49
C ALA A 85 -16.88 -1.79 -22.63
N ALA A 86 -16.84 -1.04 -21.52
CA ALA A 86 -15.78 -1.07 -20.52
C ALA A 86 -15.88 -2.24 -19.53
N ARG A 87 -16.87 -3.14 -19.69
CA ARG A 87 -17.17 -4.26 -18.77
C ARG A 87 -17.46 -3.81 -17.34
N LEU A 88 -18.08 -2.65 -17.20
CA LEU A 88 -18.55 -2.08 -15.94
C LEU A 88 -20.06 -2.34 -15.76
N PRO A 89 -20.56 -2.40 -14.51
CA PRO A 89 -22.00 -2.45 -14.25
C PRO A 89 -22.73 -1.26 -14.88
N SER A 90 -23.87 -1.51 -15.52
CA SER A 90 -24.64 -0.48 -16.23
C SER A 90 -25.46 0.45 -15.33
N ASP A 91 -25.63 0.08 -14.06
CA ASP A 91 -26.51 0.73 -13.09
C ASP A 91 -25.79 1.23 -11.83
N ILE A 92 -24.48 0.97 -11.71
CA ILE A 92 -23.64 1.41 -10.58
C ILE A 92 -22.52 2.29 -11.11
N PHE A 93 -22.41 3.50 -10.54
CA PHE A 93 -21.24 4.33 -10.71
C PHE A 93 -20.19 3.98 -9.64
N VAL A 94 -18.93 3.91 -10.05
CA VAL A 94 -17.79 3.56 -9.20
C VAL A 94 -16.82 4.74 -9.22
N THR A 95 -16.52 5.29 -8.05
CA THR A 95 -15.68 6.50 -7.92
C THR A 95 -14.53 6.22 -6.96
N PRO A 96 -13.33 5.86 -7.47
CA PRO A 96 -12.16 5.72 -6.64
C PRO A 96 -11.58 7.09 -6.28
N TYR A 97 -11.07 7.22 -5.05
CA TYR A 97 -10.35 8.40 -4.58
C TYR A 97 -8.87 8.05 -4.46
N ASN A 98 -8.02 8.73 -5.24
CA ASN A 98 -6.61 8.38 -5.40
C ASN A 98 -5.68 9.59 -5.14
N PRO A 99 -5.59 10.09 -3.91
CA PRO A 99 -4.51 11.00 -3.51
C PRO A 99 -3.13 10.50 -3.94
N ILE A 100 -2.23 11.45 -4.23
CA ILE A 100 -0.88 11.16 -4.74
C ILE A 100 0.16 11.78 -3.83
N VAL A 101 1.15 10.99 -3.42
CA VAL A 101 2.35 11.47 -2.74
C VAL A 101 3.51 11.49 -3.72
N VAL A 102 4.20 12.62 -3.79
CA VAL A 102 5.37 12.85 -4.63
C VAL A 102 6.58 13.08 -3.72
N ASN A 103 7.50 12.13 -3.70
CA ASN A 103 8.80 12.29 -3.08
C ASN A 103 9.83 12.70 -4.13
N THR A 104 10.31 13.93 -4.02
CA THR A 104 11.31 14.51 -4.94
C THR A 104 12.76 14.24 -4.52
N GLY A 105 12.97 13.58 -3.38
CA GLY A 105 14.26 13.44 -2.70
C GLY A 105 14.63 14.63 -1.80
N GLN A 106 13.98 15.79 -1.97
CA GLN A 106 14.19 16.98 -1.14
C GLN A 106 12.91 17.43 -0.41
N ARG A 107 11.75 17.13 -0.99
CA ARG A 107 10.43 17.42 -0.46
C ARG A 107 9.47 16.27 -0.67
N LEU A 108 8.58 16.09 0.28
CA LEU A 108 7.43 15.20 0.23
C LEU A 108 6.15 16.04 0.06
N VAL A 109 5.54 15.94 -1.11
CA VAL A 109 4.34 16.71 -1.49
C VAL A 109 3.16 15.77 -1.62
N VAL A 110 2.01 16.16 -1.07
CA VAL A 110 0.74 15.44 -1.24
C VAL A 110 -0.17 16.22 -2.19
N ILE A 111 -0.82 15.53 -3.11
CA ILE A 111 -1.86 16.07 -4.00
C ILE A 111 -3.19 15.44 -3.59
N ASP A 112 -4.09 16.29 -3.10
CA ASP A 112 -5.37 15.95 -2.46
C ASP A 112 -5.24 15.04 -1.23
N THR A 113 -6.29 14.99 -0.39
CA THR A 113 -6.22 14.33 0.93
C THR A 113 -7.37 13.37 1.21
N GLY A 114 -8.18 13.04 0.19
CA GLY A 114 -9.34 12.17 0.35
C GLY A 114 -10.46 12.81 1.19
N LEU A 115 -11.36 11.98 1.71
CA LEU A 115 -12.54 12.41 2.49
C LEU A 115 -12.23 12.65 3.99
N GLY A 116 -11.00 12.38 4.42
CA GLY A 116 -10.55 12.56 5.80
C GLY A 116 -11.27 11.68 6.83
N GLU A 117 -11.05 12.00 8.10
CA GLU A 117 -11.57 11.22 9.24
C GLU A 117 -13.11 11.20 9.30
N ALA A 118 -13.76 12.30 8.90
CA ALA A 118 -15.21 12.36 8.82
C ALA A 118 -15.77 11.33 7.82
N GLY A 119 -15.16 11.23 6.63
CA GLY A 119 -15.51 10.21 5.63
C GLY A 119 -15.24 8.80 6.13
N PHE A 120 -14.11 8.59 6.83
CA PHE A 120 -13.77 7.30 7.43
C PHE A 120 -14.85 6.83 8.41
N ASN A 121 -15.23 7.70 9.35
CA ASN A 121 -16.23 7.38 10.37
C ASN A 121 -17.62 7.19 9.76
N ALA A 122 -18.05 8.08 8.86
CA ALA A 122 -19.36 8.01 8.23
C ALA A 122 -19.54 6.75 7.38
N THR A 123 -18.47 6.27 6.76
CA THR A 123 -18.50 5.11 5.85
C THR A 123 -17.99 3.82 6.49
N LYS A 124 -17.64 3.85 7.79
CA LYS A 124 -17.07 2.71 8.53
C LYS A 124 -15.82 2.14 7.85
N GLY A 125 -14.95 3.03 7.36
CA GLY A 125 -13.69 2.69 6.72
C GLY A 125 -13.81 2.22 5.26
N VAL A 126 -14.95 2.41 4.59
CA VAL A 126 -15.03 2.20 3.13
C VAL A 126 -14.30 3.31 2.37
N ASN A 127 -14.40 4.55 2.85
CA ASN A 127 -13.64 5.72 2.39
C ASN A 127 -12.86 6.36 3.56
N GLY A 128 -12.17 7.48 3.33
CA GLY A 128 -11.38 8.15 4.37
C GLY A 128 -10.11 7.39 4.77
N GLN A 129 -9.68 6.42 3.94
CA GLN A 129 -8.56 5.53 4.23
C GLN A 129 -7.18 6.15 3.94
N PHE A 130 -7.11 7.39 3.44
CA PHE A 130 -5.85 7.98 2.99
C PHE A 130 -4.76 7.93 4.06
N LEU A 131 -5.04 8.36 5.31
CA LEU A 131 -4.04 8.34 6.38
C LEU A 131 -3.66 6.91 6.80
N THR A 132 -4.61 5.98 6.81
CA THR A 132 -4.34 4.55 7.09
C THR A 132 -3.39 3.96 6.07
N ASN A 133 -3.67 4.19 4.78
CA ASN A 133 -2.87 3.66 3.69
C ASN A 133 -1.54 4.40 3.53
N LEU A 134 -1.47 5.69 3.88
CA LEU A 134 -0.24 6.47 3.90
C LEU A 134 0.76 5.90 4.91
N ALA A 135 0.29 5.64 6.14
CA ALA A 135 1.08 4.98 7.17
C ALA A 135 1.51 3.57 6.74
N ALA A 136 0.61 2.79 6.13
CA ALA A 136 0.92 1.46 5.60
C ALA A 136 1.93 1.48 4.43
N ALA A 137 2.07 2.61 3.74
CA ALA A 137 3.10 2.84 2.72
C ALA A 137 4.46 3.28 3.33
N GLY A 138 4.56 3.34 4.66
CA GLY A 138 5.75 3.77 5.39
C GLY A 138 5.98 5.28 5.37
N ILE A 139 4.94 6.08 5.12
CA ILE A 139 5.02 7.54 5.06
C ILE A 139 4.35 8.13 6.30
N ASP A 140 5.11 8.90 7.08
CA ASP A 140 4.56 9.69 8.18
C ASP A 140 3.91 10.95 7.61
N ALA A 141 2.64 11.18 7.93
CA ALA A 141 1.92 12.40 7.53
C ALA A 141 2.61 13.68 8.04
N LYS A 142 3.33 13.61 9.16
CA LYS A 142 4.11 14.74 9.71
C LYS A 142 5.34 15.09 8.87
N ALA A 143 5.78 14.21 7.99
CA ALA A 143 6.90 14.45 7.08
C ALA A 143 6.49 15.16 5.79
N VAL A 144 5.18 15.43 5.59
CA VAL A 144 4.68 16.11 4.40
C VAL A 144 5.03 17.60 4.48
N ASP A 145 5.77 18.08 3.49
CA ASP A 145 6.22 19.48 3.41
C ASP A 145 5.16 20.41 2.82
N ALA A 146 4.35 19.89 1.90
CA ALA A 146 3.32 20.66 1.21
C ALA A 146 2.13 19.79 0.81
N VAL A 147 0.95 20.39 0.84
CA VAL A 147 -0.28 19.82 0.31
C VAL A 147 -0.79 20.70 -0.82
N ILE A 148 -0.98 20.11 -1.99
CA ILE A 148 -1.59 20.73 -3.16
C ILE A 148 -3.01 20.22 -3.23
N ILE A 149 -3.97 21.13 -3.14
CA ILE A 149 -5.39 20.80 -3.31
C ILE A 149 -5.78 21.14 -4.74
N SER A 150 -6.21 20.13 -5.50
CA SER A 150 -6.60 20.32 -6.89
C SER A 150 -7.88 21.16 -7.01
N HIS A 151 -8.82 20.97 -6.07
CA HIS A 151 -10.08 21.70 -5.94
C HIS A 151 -10.76 21.38 -4.58
N TYR A 152 -11.84 22.10 -4.24
CA TYR A 152 -12.49 22.04 -2.92
C TYR A 152 -13.84 21.29 -2.94
N HIS A 153 -13.85 20.04 -3.39
CA HIS A 153 -15.00 19.15 -3.14
C HIS A 153 -14.92 18.55 -1.73
N GLY A 154 -16.06 18.06 -1.23
CA GLY A 154 -16.20 17.37 0.05
C GLY A 154 -16.39 15.87 -0.12
#